data_AF-A0A950WUL5-F1
#
_entry.id   AF-A0A950WUL5-F1
#
_cell.length_a   1.000
_cell.length_b   1.000
_cell.length_c   1.000
_cell.angle_alpha   90.00
_cell.angle_beta   90.00
_cell.angle_gamma   90.00
#
_symmetry.space_group_name_H-M   'P 1'
#
loop_
_entity.id
_entity.type
_entity.pdbx_description
1 polymer ?
#
loop_
_entity_poly.entity_id
_entity_poly.type
_entity_poly.pdbx_seq_one_letter_code
_entity_poly.pdbx_strand_id
1 'polypeptide(L)'
;PVTLSPLDTETILASVRKTGACVIVEEAPRTLGVGAELGAMLLEQAFDALDRPLVRLAMPDVPVPAAVHLADALVPTVDDIVAAITKLVAW
;
A
#
# COMPACT_ATOMS: atom_id res chain seq x y z
N PRO A 1 7.87 4.35 -3.00
CA PRO A 1 8.49 5.66 -3.37
C PRO A 1 9.96 5.66 -2.93
N VAL A 2 10.83 6.42 -3.61
CA VAL A 2 12.27 6.47 -3.25
C VAL A 2 12.54 7.47 -2.11
N THR A 3 11.71 8.51 -1.98
CA THR A 3 11.79 9.54 -0.93
C THR A 3 10.47 9.60 -0.16
N LEU A 4 10.53 9.60 1.18
CA LEU A 4 9.34 9.73 2.05
C LEU A 4 9.05 11.18 2.44
N SER A 5 10.09 12.00 2.61
CA SER A 5 9.95 13.41 2.97
C SER A 5 11.05 14.24 2.28
N PRO A 6 10.69 15.17 1.38
CA PRO A 6 9.35 15.37 0.83
C PRO A 6 8.93 14.20 -0.09
N LEU A 7 7.66 13.78 0.00
CA LEU A 7 7.08 12.75 -0.87
C LEU A 7 6.80 13.34 -2.26
N ASP A 8 7.12 12.60 -3.33
CA ASP A 8 6.70 12.93 -4.70
C ASP A 8 5.21 12.61 -4.89
N THR A 9 4.36 13.51 -4.41
CA THR A 9 2.90 13.39 -4.49
C THR A 9 2.38 13.55 -5.92
N GLU A 10 3.04 14.37 -6.74
CA GLU A 10 2.63 14.65 -8.11
C GLU A 10 2.58 13.37 -8.95
N THR A 11 3.67 12.59 -8.95
CA THR A 11 3.76 11.34 -9.70
C THR A 11 2.71 10.33 -9.24
N ILE A 12 2.48 10.23 -7.93
CA ILE A 12 1.51 9.29 -7.34
C ILE A 12 0.09 9.67 -7.75
N LEU A 13 -0.29 10.94 -7.59
CA LEU A 13 -1.63 11.44 -7.93
C LEU A 13 -1.91 11.32 -9.42
N ALA A 14 -0.95 11.64 -10.28
CA ALA A 14 -1.08 11.48 -11.72
C ALA A 14 -1.33 10.02 -12.12
N SER A 15 -0.62 9.08 -11.48
CA SER A 15 -0.82 7.65 -11.70
C SER A 15 -2.22 7.20 -11.26
N VAL A 16 -2.64 7.54 -10.04
CA VAL A 16 -3.96 7.15 -9.51
C VAL A 16 -5.10 7.73 -10.34
N ARG A 17 -5.00 9.00 -10.75
CA ARG A 17 -6.00 9.62 -11.65
C ARG A 17 -6.11 8.95 -13.01
N LYS A 18 -5.03 8.32 -13.48
CA LYS A 18 -5.03 7.56 -14.73
C LYS A 18 -5.59 6.15 -14.56
N THR A 19 -5.32 5.47 -13.45
CA THR A 19 -5.66 4.06 -13.25
C THR A 19 -6.97 3.82 -12.53
N GLY A 20 -7.46 4.80 -11.77
CA GLY A 20 -8.66 4.65 -10.94
C GLY A 20 -8.49 3.70 -9.75
N ALA A 21 -7.26 3.27 -9.45
CA ALA A 21 -6.99 2.21 -8.49
C ALA A 21 -5.56 2.32 -7.91
N CYS A 22 -5.41 1.96 -6.64
CA CYS A 22 -4.12 1.98 -5.95
C CYS A 22 -4.00 0.83 -4.94
N VAL A 23 -2.87 0.12 -4.99
CA VAL A 23 -2.41 -0.80 -3.95
C VAL A 23 -1.11 -0.24 -3.39
N ILE A 24 -1.09 0.05 -2.09
CA ILE A 24 0.11 0.46 -1.37
C ILE A 24 0.72 -0.78 -0.71
N VAL A 25 2.01 -1.01 -0.93
CA VAL A 25 2.75 -2.15 -0.37
C VAL A 25 3.88 -1.63 0.50
N GLU A 26 3.98 -2.11 1.74
CA GLU A 26 5.07 -1.77 2.66
C GLU A 26 5.44 -2.96 3.57
N GLU A 27 6.68 -3.01 4.04
CA GLU A 27 7.12 -4.00 5.03
C GLU A 27 6.95 -3.50 6.47
N ALA A 28 6.59 -2.23 6.67
CA ALA A 28 6.26 -1.74 8.00
C ALA A 28 4.93 -2.37 8.50
N PRO A 29 4.71 -2.40 9.82
CA PRO A 29 3.41 -2.73 10.38
C PRO A 29 2.30 -1.85 9.77
N ARG A 30 1.14 -2.45 9.54
CA ARG A 30 0.00 -1.79 8.91
C ARG A 30 -0.43 -0.53 9.65
N THR A 31 -0.43 -0.56 10.98
CA THR A 31 -0.89 0.56 11.81
C THR A 31 0.21 1.59 11.98
N LEU A 32 -0.12 2.86 11.71
CA LEU A 32 0.83 3.99 11.73
C LEU A 32 2.02 3.84 10.76
N GLY A 33 1.93 2.92 9.79
CA GLY A 33 2.89 2.78 8.69
C GLY A 33 2.80 3.93 7.69
N VAL A 34 3.79 4.01 6.81
CA VAL A 34 3.88 5.02 5.74
C VAL A 34 2.67 4.92 4.81
N GLY A 35 2.17 3.70 4.57
CA GLY A 35 1.00 3.50 3.75
C GLY A 35 -0.28 4.12 4.33
N ALA A 36 -0.34 4.37 5.64
CA ALA A 36 -1.46 5.11 6.24
C ALA A 36 -1.44 6.58 5.80
N GLU A 37 -0.28 7.23 5.81
CA GLU A 37 -0.09 8.61 5.35
C GLU A 37 -0.39 8.75 3.85
N LEU A 38 0.14 7.84 3.03
CA LEU A 38 -0.17 7.82 1.60
C LEU A 38 -1.66 7.61 1.34
N GLY A 39 -2.31 6.75 2.12
CA GLY A 39 -3.74 6.50 2.00
C GLY A 39 -4.58 7.73 2.37
N ALA A 40 -4.25 8.42 3.46
CA ALA A 40 -4.91 9.66 3.83
C ALA A 40 -4.73 10.74 2.75
N MET A 41 -3.49 10.96 2.29
CA MET A 41 -3.17 11.90 1.22
C MET A 41 -3.95 11.62 -0.08
N LEU A 42 -4.04 10.35 -0.48
CA LEU A 42 -4.80 9.95 -1.67
C LEU A 42 -6.30 10.18 -1.52
N LEU A 43 -6.86 9.92 -0.34
CA LEU A 43 -8.27 10.20 -0.06
C LEU A 43 -8.55 11.71 0.00
N GLU A 44 -7.61 12.52 0.49
CA GLU A 44 -7.79 13.98 0.54
C GLU A 44 -7.70 14.62 -0.86
N GLN A 45 -6.85 14.10 -1.75
CA GLN A 45 -6.46 14.78 -3.00
C GLN A 45 -6.91 14.09 -4.29
N ALA A 46 -7.40 12.85 -4.21
CA ALA A 46 -7.78 12.03 -5.36
C ALA A 46 -8.93 11.06 -5.07
N PHE A 47 -9.77 11.32 -4.07
CA PHE A 47 -10.93 10.46 -3.77
C PHE A 47 -11.90 10.35 -4.95
N ASP A 48 -12.14 11.45 -5.65
CA ASP A 48 -12.97 11.53 -6.86
C ASP A 48 -12.42 10.72 -8.03
N ALA A 49 -11.11 10.45 -8.01
CA ALA A 49 -10.43 9.68 -9.04
C ALA A 49 -10.30 8.18 -8.70
N LEU A 50 -10.72 7.74 -7.51
CA LEU A 50 -10.66 6.33 -7.12
C LEU A 50 -11.97 5.61 -7.52
N ASP A 51 -11.94 4.87 -8.62
CA ASP A 51 -13.05 4.00 -9.06
C ASP A 51 -13.19 2.74 -8.19
N ARG A 52 -12.12 2.39 -7.45
CA ARG A 52 -11.98 1.18 -6.65
C ARG A 52 -11.41 1.52 -5.27
N PRO A 53 -11.66 0.68 -4.25
CA PRO A 53 -11.15 0.96 -2.91
C PRO A 53 -9.61 1.01 -2.90
N LEU A 54 -9.07 1.94 -2.11
CA LEU A 54 -7.64 1.97 -1.79
C LEU A 54 -7.28 0.72 -0.97
N VAL A 55 -6.31 -0.07 -1.43
CA VAL A 55 -5.84 -1.27 -0.73
C VAL A 55 -4.45 -1.00 -0.14
N ARG A 56 -4.24 -1.43 1.11
CA ARG A 56 -2.93 -1.45 1.75
C ARG A 56 -2.53 -2.89 2.06
N LEU A 57 -1.35 -3.29 1.62
CA LEU A 57 -0.72 -4.57 1.91
C LEU A 57 0.54 -4.28 2.74
N ALA A 58 0.55 -4.77 3.97
CA ALA A 58 1.56 -4.44 4.97
C ALA A 58 1.81 -5.63 5.89
N MET A 59 2.91 -5.61 6.64
CA MET A 59 3.12 -6.58 7.71
C MET A 59 1.98 -6.49 8.74
N PRO A 60 1.53 -7.62 9.31
CA PRO A 60 0.55 -7.60 10.39
C PRO A 60 1.12 -6.90 11.63
N ASP A 61 0.25 -6.34 12.46
CA ASP A 61 0.63 -5.61 13.69
C ASP A 61 1.03 -6.60 14.81
N VAL A 62 2.13 -7.31 14.61
CA VAL A 62 2.70 -8.29 15.54
C VAL A 62 4.19 -8.05 15.74
N PRO A 63 4.76 -8.43 16.91
CA PRO A 63 6.20 -8.40 17.11
C PRO A 63 6.92 -9.30 16.10
N VAL A 64 8.02 -8.81 15.52
CA VAL A 64 8.83 -9.59 14.57
C VAL A 64 9.51 -10.75 15.31
N PRO A 65 9.28 -12.01 14.92
CA PRO A 65 9.91 -13.16 15.54
C PRO A 65 11.43 -13.22 15.29
N ALA A 66 12.18 -13.80 16.22
CA ALA A 66 13.62 -13.99 16.05
C ALA A 66 13.96 -15.09 15.01
N ALA A 67 13.05 -16.05 14.80
CA ALA A 67 13.24 -17.11 13.82
C ALA A 67 13.01 -16.54 12.40
N VAL A 68 14.04 -16.59 11.57
CA VAL A 68 14.05 -15.98 10.21
C VAL A 68 12.84 -16.40 9.38
N HIS A 69 12.53 -17.70 9.33
CA HIS A 69 11.38 -18.21 8.57
C HIS A 69 10.02 -17.66 9.03
N LEU A 70 9.89 -17.27 10.31
CA LEU A 70 8.68 -16.64 10.82
C LEU A 70 8.66 -15.13 10.55
N ALA A 71 9.83 -14.47 10.54
CA ALA A 71 9.93 -13.06 10.14
C ALA A 71 9.63 -12.90 8.64
N ASP A 72 10.19 -13.76 7.80
CA ASP A 72 9.95 -13.79 6.35
C ASP A 72 8.47 -14.01 6.04
N ALA A 73 7.78 -14.83 6.83
CA ALA A 73 6.35 -15.09 6.68
C ALA A 73 5.45 -13.87 6.99
N LEU A 74 5.99 -12.79 7.58
CA LEU A 74 5.24 -11.56 7.81
C LEU A 74 5.31 -10.61 6.60
N VAL A 75 6.41 -10.67 5.84
CA VAL A 75 6.70 -9.77 4.73
C VAL A 75 5.73 -10.05 3.57
N PRO A 76 5.06 -9.04 3.01
CA PRO A 76 4.24 -9.23 1.82
C PRO A 76 5.01 -9.87 0.67
N THR A 77 4.46 -10.95 0.12
CA THR A 77 5.07 -11.68 -1.00
C THR A 77 4.56 -11.20 -2.35
N VAL A 78 5.23 -11.64 -3.43
CA VAL A 78 4.76 -11.39 -4.81
C VAL A 78 3.36 -11.97 -5.01
N ASP A 79 3.08 -13.15 -4.46
CA ASP A 79 1.77 -13.79 -4.57
C ASP A 79 0.69 -12.99 -3.85
N ASP A 80 1.00 -12.41 -2.68
CA ASP A 80 0.09 -11.51 -1.96
C ASP A 80 -0.22 -10.24 -2.77
N ILE A 81 0.80 -9.66 -3.42
CA ILE A 81 0.64 -8.47 -4.28
C ILE A 81 -0.25 -8.80 -5.48
N VAL A 82 0.01 -9.92 -6.17
CA VAL A 82 -0.80 -10.35 -7.32
C VAL A 82 -2.24 -10.61 -6.88
N ALA A 83 -2.45 -11.35 -5.78
CA ALA A 83 -3.78 -11.63 -5.26
C ALA A 83 -4.55 -10.35 -4.90
N ALA A 84 -3.89 -9.38 -4.26
CA ALA A 84 -4.48 -8.08 -3.93
C ALA A 84 -4.89 -7.30 -5.18
N ILE A 85 -4.02 -7.24 -6.20
CA ILE A 85 -4.30 -6.55 -7.47
C ILE A 85 -5.43 -7.26 -8.23
N THR A 86 -5.40 -8.59 -8.36
CA THR A 86 -6.45 -9.36 -9.05
C THR A 86 -7.80 -9.15 -8.39
N LYS A 87 -7.86 -9.21 -7.05
CA LYS A 87 -9.09 -8.94 -6.30
C LYS A 87 -9.58 -7.51 -6.50
N LEU A 88 -8.67 -6.53 -6.52
CA LEU A 88 -9.01 -5.13 -6.72
C LEU A 88 -9.59 -4.90 -8.12
N VAL A 89 -8.97 -5.45 -9.16
CA VAL A 89 -9.43 -5.28 -10.56
C VAL A 89 -10.83 -5.88 -10.78
N ALA A 90 -11.17 -6.95 -10.05
CA ALA A 90 -12.46 -7.63 -10.12
C ALA A 90 -13.57 -7.01 -9.26
N TRP A 91 -13.33 -5.87 -8.61
CA TRP A 91 -14.31 -5.11 -7.81
C TRP A 91 -15.41 -4.51 -8.69
#